data_AF-A0A414FMI5-F1
#
_entry.id   AF-A0A414FMI5-F1
#
_cell.length_a   1.000
_cell.length_b   1.000
_cell.length_c   1.000
_cell.angle_alpha   90.00
_cell.angle_beta   90.00
_cell.angle_gamma   90.00
#
_symmetry.space_group_name_H-M   'P 1'
#
loop_
_entity.id
_entity.type
_entity.pdbx_description
1 polymer ?
#
loop_
_entity_poly.entity_id
_entity_poly.type
_entity_poly.pdbx_seq_one_letter_code
_entity_poly.pdbx_strand_id
1 'polypeptide(L)'
;MYYNGYIRLYTVTVATLFLLSPLLALPYILLGIYRQERSAYFFFALFLGFLAWLQVPLSDLFRHSLNIYHYLDKPFSYAYVNKQSADYFIPIVNWILVNGNIPYQYLRLFSVTESFFLLTVIFNYMIETSEREYTYGEVFMRFCIMYLFFEFIMTTSGVRYGFAVCQYIYALHLVFNKKSWLPALFFALFATQIHVSFAFFIPISVLLYWLCSTKRKTIVFFGLLSVVLIPIISHFSYLLGRRADWYFGGGNSVSDNSAITIYGFILTIGVRLFLLPLLVLVYQYFNPTRVAQYHSCRWTRMAAVWIGMAVMFISNMTMLYRLTFVLSTIGIFLLLEIEQHSYVRKRFITILLWCGIMTTLCNTVNYRSIILNSRYQYIAMPVPVILQDHYDKQWILEHVNGNKMKQ
;
A
#
# COMPACT_ATOMS: atom_id res chain seq x y z
N MET A 1 7.06 7.63 37.94
CA MET A 1 7.93 6.46 37.66
C MET A 1 7.24 5.13 38.05
N TYR A 2 5.96 4.94 37.72
CA TYR A 2 5.15 3.73 38.01
C TYR A 2 4.56 3.08 36.73
N TYR A 3 5.00 3.50 35.53
CA TYR A 3 4.38 3.13 34.25
C TYR A 3 4.98 1.88 33.57
N ASN A 4 6.19 1.44 33.95
CA ASN A 4 6.89 0.36 33.23
C ASN A 4 6.34 -1.06 33.53
N GLY A 5 5.67 -1.28 34.68
CA GLY A 5 5.11 -2.58 35.03
C GLY A 5 3.84 -2.93 34.23
N TYR A 6 2.96 -1.95 34.01
CA TYR A 6 1.69 -2.13 33.31
C TYR A 6 1.88 -2.38 31.81
N ILE A 7 2.84 -1.69 31.18
CA ILE A 7 3.17 -1.86 29.76
C ILE A 7 3.71 -3.28 29.48
N ARG A 8 4.58 -3.80 30.36
CA ARG A 8 5.11 -5.17 30.21
C ARG A 8 4.00 -6.23 30.33
N LEU A 9 3.04 -6.06 31.24
CA LEU A 9 1.94 -7.00 31.41
C LEU A 9 0.97 -6.97 30.23
N TYR A 10 0.68 -5.80 29.66
CA TYR A 10 -0.15 -5.67 28.45
C TYR A 10 0.46 -6.42 27.27
N THR A 11 1.72 -6.14 26.93
CA THR A 11 2.40 -6.77 25.78
C THR A 11 2.46 -8.29 25.94
N VAL A 12 2.78 -8.79 27.14
CA VAL A 12 2.81 -10.24 27.40
C VAL A 12 1.41 -10.86 27.28
N THR A 13 0.38 -10.20 27.81
CA THR A 13 -1.00 -10.70 27.71
C THR A 13 -1.46 -10.78 26.26
N VAL A 14 -1.25 -9.72 25.48
CA VAL A 14 -1.60 -9.70 24.05
C VAL A 14 -0.80 -10.74 23.29
N ALA A 15 0.50 -10.88 23.54
CA ALA A 15 1.33 -11.90 22.89
C ALA A 15 0.82 -13.32 23.16
N THR A 16 0.50 -13.64 24.42
CA THR A 16 -0.03 -14.95 24.81
C THR A 16 -1.39 -15.22 24.14
N LEU A 17 -2.31 -14.26 24.18
CA LEU A 17 -3.60 -14.37 23.50
C LEU A 17 -3.42 -14.54 21.99
N PHE A 18 -2.47 -13.81 21.40
CA PHE A 18 -2.19 -13.87 19.97
C PHE A 18 -1.69 -15.25 19.55
N LEU A 19 -0.79 -15.85 20.35
CA LEU A 19 -0.30 -17.22 20.10
C LEU A 19 -1.41 -18.27 20.19
N LEU A 20 -2.38 -18.07 21.09
CA LEU A 20 -3.56 -18.94 21.21
C LEU A 20 -4.56 -18.74 20.08
N SER A 21 -4.78 -17.49 19.66
CA SER A 21 -5.69 -17.12 18.58
C SER A 21 -5.51 -15.63 18.22
N PRO A 22 -5.00 -15.31 17.01
CA PRO A 22 -4.89 -13.92 16.55
C PRO A 22 -6.23 -13.18 16.61
N LEU A 23 -7.35 -13.87 16.32
CA LEU A 23 -8.68 -13.29 16.43
C LEU A 23 -9.08 -12.93 17.86
N LEU A 24 -8.76 -13.80 18.83
CA LEU A 24 -9.03 -13.56 20.26
C LEU A 24 -8.24 -12.35 20.79
N ALA A 25 -7.04 -12.11 20.27
CA ALA A 25 -6.22 -10.96 20.64
C ALA A 25 -6.75 -9.63 20.07
N LEU A 26 -7.53 -9.67 18.98
CA LEU A 26 -7.95 -8.48 18.23
C LEU A 26 -8.64 -7.39 19.09
N PRO A 27 -9.60 -7.70 19.98
CA PRO A 27 -10.20 -6.68 20.85
C PRO A 27 -9.17 -5.97 21.75
N TYR A 28 -8.20 -6.71 22.29
CA TYR A 28 -7.14 -6.16 23.14
C TYR A 28 -6.12 -5.36 22.34
N ILE A 29 -5.86 -5.74 21.10
CA ILE A 29 -5.05 -4.98 20.15
C ILE A 29 -5.74 -3.64 19.84
N LEU A 30 -7.02 -3.65 19.48
CA LEU A 30 -7.76 -2.43 19.18
C LEU A 30 -7.87 -1.49 20.39
N LEU A 31 -8.09 -2.05 21.58
CA LEU A 31 -8.07 -1.28 22.83
C LEU A 31 -6.68 -0.68 23.10
N GLY A 32 -5.60 -1.42 22.82
CA GLY A 32 -4.24 -0.90 22.92
C GLY A 32 -3.99 0.25 21.95
N ILE A 33 -4.44 0.14 20.70
CA ILE A 33 -4.33 1.22 19.71
C ILE A 33 -5.12 2.46 20.16
N TYR A 34 -6.33 2.27 20.71
CA TYR A 34 -7.10 3.36 21.31
C TYR A 34 -6.34 4.06 22.44
N ARG A 35 -5.65 3.28 23.28
CA ARG A 35 -4.77 3.76 24.37
C ARG A 35 -3.38 4.20 23.90
N GLN A 36 -3.09 4.12 22.59
CA GLN A 36 -1.81 4.45 21.96
C GLN A 36 -0.61 3.59 22.40
N GLU A 37 -0.86 2.34 22.78
CA GLU A 37 0.19 1.37 23.13
C GLU A 37 1.00 0.98 21.89
N ARG A 38 2.32 1.23 21.89
CA ARG A 38 3.16 1.03 20.68
C ARG A 38 3.19 -0.42 20.20
N SER A 39 3.18 -1.38 21.10
CA SER A 39 3.16 -2.81 20.73
C SER A 39 1.86 -3.21 20.04
N ALA A 40 0.74 -2.53 20.32
CA ALA A 40 -0.55 -2.87 19.72
C ALA A 40 -0.57 -2.63 18.21
N TYR A 41 0.09 -1.56 17.73
CA TYR A 41 0.23 -1.30 16.29
C TYR A 41 1.02 -2.41 15.58
N PHE A 42 2.08 -2.93 16.22
CA PHE A 42 2.82 -4.09 15.70
C PHE A 42 1.95 -5.35 15.67
N PHE A 43 1.24 -5.67 16.75
CA PHE A 43 0.34 -6.84 16.77
C PHE A 43 -0.79 -6.74 15.75
N PHE A 44 -1.32 -5.54 15.50
CA PHE A 44 -2.30 -5.33 14.44
C PHE A 44 -1.70 -5.57 13.04
N ALA A 45 -0.50 -5.07 12.80
CA ALA A 45 0.20 -5.33 11.54
C ALA A 45 0.49 -6.85 11.37
N LEU A 46 0.88 -7.52 12.45
CA LEU A 46 1.11 -8.97 12.46
C LEU A 46 -0.20 -9.74 12.21
N PHE A 47 -1.32 -9.30 12.80
CA PHE A 47 -2.65 -9.84 12.52
C PHE A 47 -2.98 -9.78 11.02
N LEU A 48 -2.70 -8.65 10.35
CA LEU A 48 -2.85 -8.55 8.89
C LEU A 48 -1.89 -9.48 8.14
N GLY A 49 -0.66 -9.67 8.63
CA GLY A 49 0.27 -10.67 8.10
C GLY A 49 -0.26 -12.10 8.14
N PHE A 50 -0.93 -12.50 9.23
CA PHE A 50 -1.58 -13.81 9.33
C PHE A 50 -2.81 -13.93 8.43
N LEU A 51 -3.58 -12.87 8.24
CA LEU A 51 -4.61 -12.87 7.20
C LEU A 51 -3.98 -13.05 5.81
N ALA A 52 -2.87 -12.37 5.52
CA ALA A 52 -2.16 -12.52 4.26
C ALA A 52 -1.61 -13.93 4.04
N TRP A 53 -1.19 -14.61 5.11
CA TRP A 53 -0.82 -16.02 5.11
C TRP A 53 -1.97 -16.93 4.67
N LEU A 54 -3.18 -16.69 5.19
CA LEU A 54 -4.37 -17.49 4.92
C LEU A 54 -5.04 -17.20 3.56
N GLN A 55 -4.64 -16.13 2.88
CA GLN A 55 -5.25 -15.73 1.61
C GLN A 55 -4.94 -16.72 0.48
N VAL A 56 -5.97 -17.10 -0.27
CA VAL A 56 -5.85 -17.97 -1.44
C VAL A 56 -4.94 -17.33 -2.53
N PRO A 57 -4.04 -18.11 -3.17
CA PRO A 57 -3.14 -17.58 -4.20
C PRO A 57 -3.85 -17.46 -5.56
N LEU A 58 -4.72 -16.44 -5.69
CA LEU A 58 -5.34 -16.04 -6.97
C LEU A 58 -4.61 -14.84 -7.60
N SER A 59 -4.83 -14.63 -8.90
CA SER A 59 -4.29 -13.51 -9.68
C SER A 59 -2.76 -13.46 -9.68
N ASP A 60 -2.12 -12.30 -9.46
CA ASP A 60 -0.65 -12.21 -9.46
C ASP A 60 -0.02 -13.16 -8.42
N LEU A 61 -0.76 -13.43 -7.33
CA LEU A 61 -0.34 -14.33 -6.27
C LEU A 61 -0.20 -15.78 -6.71
N PHE A 62 -1.08 -16.24 -7.61
CA PHE A 62 -0.99 -17.56 -8.23
C PHE A 62 0.35 -17.70 -8.95
N ARG A 63 0.66 -16.74 -9.83
CA ARG A 63 1.88 -16.74 -10.62
C ARG A 63 3.11 -16.76 -9.72
N HIS A 64 3.15 -15.93 -8.68
CA HIS A 64 4.31 -15.88 -7.78
C HIS A 64 4.46 -17.13 -6.92
N SER A 65 3.35 -17.71 -6.46
CA SER A 65 3.36 -18.94 -5.65
C SER A 65 3.84 -20.14 -6.47
N LEU A 66 3.62 -20.16 -7.79
CA LEU A 66 4.18 -21.19 -8.68
C LEU A 66 5.60 -20.85 -9.16
N ASN A 67 5.88 -19.58 -9.42
CA ASN A 67 7.18 -19.15 -9.96
C ASN A 67 8.35 -19.44 -9.02
N ILE A 68 8.09 -19.55 -7.72
CA ILE A 68 9.11 -19.91 -6.73
C ILE A 68 9.80 -21.24 -7.10
N TYR A 69 9.04 -22.21 -7.64
CA TYR A 69 9.57 -23.53 -8.01
C TYR A 69 10.46 -23.52 -9.25
N HIS A 70 10.51 -22.43 -10.03
CA HIS A 70 11.48 -22.28 -11.12
C HIS A 70 12.92 -22.13 -10.60
N TYR A 71 13.09 -21.78 -9.32
CA TYR A 71 14.39 -21.57 -8.68
C TYR A 71 14.88 -22.80 -7.91
N LEU A 72 14.07 -23.85 -7.80
CA LEU A 72 14.43 -25.10 -7.12
C LEU A 72 15.62 -25.76 -7.84
N ASP A 73 16.63 -26.15 -7.06
CA ASP A 73 17.86 -26.80 -7.53
C ASP A 73 18.67 -25.98 -8.57
N LYS A 74 18.41 -24.67 -8.67
CA LYS A 74 19.19 -23.75 -9.51
C LYS A 74 20.32 -23.12 -8.71
N PRO A 75 21.49 -22.85 -9.32
CA PRO A 75 22.55 -22.09 -8.66
C PRO A 75 22.07 -20.67 -8.35
N PHE A 76 22.63 -20.05 -7.30
CA PHE A 76 22.28 -18.68 -6.90
C PHE A 76 22.42 -17.66 -8.02
N SER A 77 23.37 -17.85 -8.94
CA SER A 77 23.55 -17.01 -10.13
C SER A 77 22.30 -16.93 -11.02
N TYR A 78 21.45 -17.96 -11.02
CA TYR A 78 20.20 -17.98 -11.76
C TYR A 78 19.21 -16.90 -11.30
N ALA A 79 19.24 -16.53 -10.01
CA ALA A 79 18.42 -15.44 -9.47
C ALA A 79 18.76 -14.07 -10.08
N TYR A 80 19.98 -13.90 -10.59
CA TYR A 80 20.46 -12.65 -11.21
C TYR A 80 20.43 -12.69 -12.74
N VAL A 81 20.62 -13.87 -13.33
CA VAL A 81 20.72 -14.05 -14.80
C VAL A 81 19.36 -13.99 -15.49
N ASN A 82 18.26 -14.27 -14.77
CA ASN A 82 16.91 -14.18 -15.33
C ASN A 82 16.45 -12.71 -15.49
N LYS A 83 17.03 -12.02 -16.50
CA LYS A 83 16.78 -10.62 -16.87
C LYS A 83 15.33 -10.30 -17.27
N GLN A 84 14.42 -11.28 -17.28
CA GLN A 84 13.01 -11.05 -17.62
C GLN A 84 12.24 -10.34 -16.48
N SER A 85 12.76 -10.31 -15.25
CA SER A 85 12.18 -9.53 -14.16
C SER A 85 13.10 -8.44 -13.65
N ALA A 86 12.82 -7.20 -14.04
CA ALA A 86 13.42 -5.97 -13.48
C ALA A 86 13.06 -5.72 -11.99
N ASP A 87 12.59 -6.75 -11.28
CA ASP A 87 12.19 -6.75 -9.88
C ASP A 87 13.18 -7.65 -9.13
N TYR A 88 14.41 -7.19 -8.89
CA TYR A 88 15.54 -8.03 -8.46
C TYR A 88 15.41 -8.63 -7.06
N PHE A 89 14.66 -8.00 -6.15
CA PHE A 89 14.54 -8.48 -4.77
C PHE A 89 13.79 -9.81 -4.66
N ILE A 90 12.69 -9.96 -5.42
CA ILE A 90 11.77 -11.09 -5.30
C ILE A 90 12.37 -12.42 -5.79
N PRO A 91 13.10 -12.48 -6.93
CA PRO A 91 13.86 -13.65 -7.35
C PRO A 91 14.85 -14.15 -6.29
N ILE A 92 15.58 -13.24 -5.64
CA ILE A 92 16.55 -13.58 -4.59
C ILE A 92 15.81 -14.23 -3.41
N VAL A 93 14.74 -13.59 -2.93
CA VAL A 93 13.94 -14.14 -1.83
C VAL A 93 13.31 -15.48 -2.21
N ASN A 94 12.76 -15.61 -3.42
CA ASN A 94 12.19 -16.86 -3.91
C ASN A 94 13.20 -18.00 -3.94
N TRP A 95 14.43 -17.72 -4.38
CA TRP A 95 15.53 -18.69 -4.37
C TRP A 95 15.87 -19.14 -2.95
N ILE A 96 15.96 -18.21 -1.99
CA ILE A 96 16.23 -18.53 -0.58
C ILE A 96 15.11 -19.40 0.00
N LEU A 97 13.85 -19.02 -0.24
CA LEU A 97 12.69 -19.71 0.32
C LEU A 97 12.59 -21.14 -0.21
N VAL A 98 12.66 -21.35 -1.53
CA VAL A 98 12.45 -22.69 -2.12
C VAL A 98 13.59 -23.64 -1.78
N ASN A 99 14.85 -23.18 -1.80
CA ASN A 99 16.00 -24.02 -1.46
C ASN A 99 16.14 -24.22 0.06
N GLY A 100 15.53 -23.36 0.88
CA GLY A 100 15.40 -23.54 2.32
C GLY A 100 14.19 -24.37 2.75
N ASN A 101 13.39 -24.89 1.82
CA ASN A 101 12.11 -25.56 2.08
C ASN A 101 11.12 -24.70 2.91
N ILE A 102 11.12 -23.39 2.67
CA ILE A 102 10.26 -22.41 3.34
C ILE A 102 9.09 -22.06 2.41
N PRO A 103 7.83 -22.21 2.86
CA PRO A 103 6.66 -21.85 2.06
C PRO A 103 6.64 -20.37 1.64
N TYR A 104 6.17 -20.10 0.41
CA TYR A 104 6.05 -18.74 -0.14
C TYR A 104 5.18 -17.81 0.75
N GLN A 105 4.25 -18.38 1.51
CA GLN A 105 3.36 -17.66 2.42
C GLN A 105 4.12 -16.84 3.49
N TYR A 106 5.35 -17.24 3.86
CA TYR A 106 6.19 -16.46 4.77
C TYR A 106 6.56 -15.09 4.20
N LEU A 107 6.82 -15.00 2.89
CA LEU A 107 7.06 -13.70 2.24
C LEU A 107 5.86 -12.79 2.39
N ARG A 108 4.63 -13.32 2.23
CA ARG A 108 3.38 -12.55 2.35
C ARG A 108 3.16 -12.08 3.78
N LEU A 109 3.34 -12.98 4.75
CA LEU A 109 3.23 -12.66 6.17
C LEU A 109 4.18 -11.53 6.53
N PHE A 110 5.45 -11.66 6.13
CA PHE A 110 6.46 -10.62 6.38
C PHE A 110 6.13 -9.32 5.67
N SER A 111 5.90 -9.34 4.35
CA SER A 111 5.73 -8.13 3.55
C SER A 111 4.51 -7.32 3.98
N VAL A 112 3.39 -7.97 4.32
CA VAL A 112 2.18 -7.28 4.76
C VAL A 112 2.33 -6.74 6.18
N THR A 113 2.93 -7.53 7.09
CA THR A 113 3.21 -7.09 8.46
C THR A 113 4.11 -5.86 8.44
N GLU A 114 5.22 -5.93 7.72
CA GLU A 114 6.18 -4.85 7.63
C GLU A 114 5.57 -3.61 6.96
N SER A 115 4.83 -3.79 5.85
CA SER A 115 4.21 -2.69 5.12
C SER A 115 3.28 -1.86 6.01
N PHE A 116 2.35 -2.52 6.70
CA PHE A 116 1.41 -1.81 7.56
C PHE A 116 2.11 -1.25 8.80
N PHE A 117 3.09 -1.97 9.36
CA PHE A 117 3.87 -1.48 10.49
C PHE A 117 4.62 -0.20 10.15
N LEU A 118 5.26 -0.09 8.99
CA LEU A 118 5.90 1.14 8.54
C LEU A 118 4.91 2.31 8.49
N LEU A 119 3.69 2.09 7.97
CA LEU A 119 2.65 3.13 7.97
C LEU A 119 2.29 3.56 9.40
N THR A 120 2.19 2.62 10.35
CA THR A 120 1.94 2.95 11.77
C THR A 120 3.11 3.70 12.43
N VAL A 121 4.36 3.46 12.00
CA VAL A 121 5.53 4.21 12.47
C VAL A 121 5.44 5.67 12.03
N ILE A 122 5.11 5.91 10.76
CA ILE A 122 4.90 7.26 10.23
C ILE A 122 3.74 7.94 10.96
N PHE A 123 2.61 7.24 11.08
CA PHE A 123 1.39 7.71 11.73
C PHE A 123 1.67 8.17 13.16
N ASN A 124 2.25 7.30 13.98
CA ASN A 124 2.52 7.61 15.37
C ASN A 124 3.55 8.73 15.51
N TYR A 125 4.57 8.78 14.66
CA TYR A 125 5.51 9.90 14.66
C TYR A 125 4.81 11.23 14.41
N MET A 126 3.93 11.29 13.40
CA MET A 126 3.23 12.54 13.07
C MET A 126 2.26 12.99 14.16
N ILE A 127 1.66 12.05 14.89
CA ILE A 127 0.84 12.35 16.08
C ILE A 127 1.72 12.88 17.22
N GLU A 128 2.84 12.22 17.52
CA GLU A 128 3.71 12.59 18.65
C GLU A 128 4.46 13.90 18.46
N THR A 129 4.87 14.21 17.23
CA THR A 129 5.55 15.47 16.92
C THR A 129 4.58 16.60 16.55
N SER A 130 3.28 16.36 16.64
CA SER A 130 2.26 17.38 16.37
C SER A 130 2.21 18.41 17.50
N GLU A 131 2.11 19.70 17.16
CA GLU A 131 1.80 20.77 18.13
C GLU A 131 0.35 20.68 18.63
N ARG A 132 -0.56 20.13 17.80
CA ARG A 132 -1.93 19.86 18.21
C ARG A 132 -2.00 18.66 19.14
N GLU A 133 -2.65 18.84 20.28
CA GLU A 133 -3.04 17.74 21.16
C GLU A 133 -4.22 16.95 20.58
N TYR A 134 -4.04 15.64 20.46
CA TYR A 134 -5.07 14.72 20.01
C TYR A 134 -5.66 13.93 21.18
N THR A 135 -6.97 13.82 21.22
CA THR A 135 -7.64 12.90 22.16
C THR A 135 -7.48 11.43 21.70
N TYR A 136 -7.60 10.47 22.62
CA TYR A 136 -7.57 9.03 22.29
C TYR A 136 -8.57 8.66 21.19
N GLY A 137 -9.80 9.19 21.28
CA GLY A 137 -10.83 8.96 20.26
C GLY A 137 -10.48 9.53 18.89
N GLU A 138 -9.79 10.68 18.84
CA GLU A 138 -9.34 11.26 17.58
C GLU A 138 -8.23 10.44 16.94
N VAL A 139 -7.21 10.04 17.71
CA VAL A 139 -6.13 9.18 17.20
C VAL A 139 -6.68 7.86 16.67
N PHE A 140 -7.57 7.21 17.43
CA PHE A 140 -8.21 5.97 17.01
C PHE A 140 -9.01 6.14 15.71
N MET A 141 -9.75 7.25 15.57
CA MET A 141 -10.47 7.55 14.33
C MET A 141 -9.54 7.73 13.13
N ARG A 142 -8.38 8.40 13.29
CA ARG A 142 -7.40 8.54 12.19
C ARG A 142 -6.71 7.21 11.87
N PHE A 143 -6.48 6.37 12.88
CA PHE A 143 -6.02 5.00 12.66
C PHE A 143 -7.03 4.19 11.83
N CYS A 144 -8.33 4.27 12.15
CA CYS A 144 -9.37 3.62 11.35
C CYS A 144 -9.37 4.13 9.90
N ILE A 145 -9.22 5.44 9.68
CA ILE A 145 -9.11 6.01 8.33
C ILE A 145 -7.89 5.43 7.59
N MET A 146 -6.71 5.39 8.23
CA MET A 146 -5.51 4.78 7.65
C MET A 146 -5.73 3.33 7.25
N TYR A 147 -6.34 2.53 8.14
CA TYR A 147 -6.63 1.12 7.86
C TYR A 147 -7.65 0.95 6.73
N LEU A 148 -8.71 1.74 6.69
CA LEU A 148 -9.76 1.63 5.67
C LEU A 148 -9.30 2.02 4.26
N PHE A 149 -8.32 2.91 4.15
CA PHE A 149 -7.70 3.27 2.87
C PHE A 149 -6.48 2.39 2.50
N PHE A 150 -6.08 1.49 3.39
CA PHE A 150 -5.05 0.50 3.11
C PHE A 150 -5.63 -0.62 2.25
N GLU A 151 -5.14 -0.74 1.02
CA GLU A 151 -5.55 -1.76 0.05
C GLU A 151 -4.98 -3.14 0.43
N PHE A 152 -5.51 -3.75 1.50
CA PHE A 152 -5.02 -5.01 2.09
C PHE A 152 -4.94 -6.16 1.07
N ILE A 153 -6.06 -6.51 0.42
CA ILE A 153 -6.11 -7.64 -0.52
C ILE A 153 -5.12 -7.47 -1.66
N MET A 154 -4.88 -6.24 -2.08
CA MET A 154 -3.99 -5.93 -3.19
C MET A 154 -2.53 -5.86 -2.77
N THR A 155 -2.26 -5.48 -1.52
CA THR A 155 -0.94 -5.65 -0.91
C THR A 155 -0.61 -7.13 -0.76
N THR A 156 -1.58 -7.98 -0.42
CA THR A 156 -1.40 -9.43 -0.32
C THR A 156 -1.31 -10.11 -1.69
N SER A 157 -2.16 -9.74 -2.65
CA SER A 157 -2.22 -10.39 -3.97
C SER A 157 -1.12 -9.89 -4.91
N GLY A 158 -0.89 -8.57 -4.90
CA GLY A 158 0.19 -7.90 -5.61
C GLY A 158 1.35 -7.62 -4.67
N VAL A 159 1.86 -8.67 -4.00
CA VAL A 159 2.92 -8.69 -2.97
C VAL A 159 4.02 -7.65 -3.22
N ARG A 160 4.39 -7.47 -4.49
CA ARG A 160 5.43 -6.53 -4.91
C ARG A 160 5.00 -5.07 -4.86
N TYR A 161 3.86 -4.74 -5.48
CA TYR A 161 3.47 -3.33 -5.64
C TYR A 161 3.11 -2.69 -4.31
N GLY A 162 2.22 -3.32 -3.51
CA GLY A 162 1.82 -2.76 -2.21
C GLY A 162 2.98 -2.65 -1.22
N PHE A 163 3.90 -3.62 -1.24
CA PHE A 163 5.12 -3.57 -0.44
C PHE A 163 6.02 -2.41 -0.89
N ALA A 164 6.27 -2.26 -2.19
CA ALA A 164 7.06 -1.14 -2.73
C ALA A 164 6.43 0.24 -2.42
N VAL A 165 5.09 0.36 -2.45
CA VAL A 165 4.37 1.58 -2.04
C VAL A 165 4.72 1.97 -0.61
N CYS A 166 4.69 1.02 0.33
CA CYS A 166 4.96 1.31 1.73
C CYS A 166 6.43 1.67 1.98
N GLN A 167 7.38 1.02 1.29
CA GLN A 167 8.79 1.40 1.31
C GLN A 167 9.01 2.82 0.79
N TYR A 168 8.37 3.16 -0.34
CA TYR A 168 8.44 4.51 -0.91
C TYR A 168 7.85 5.57 0.02
N ILE A 169 6.70 5.31 0.63
CA ILE A 169 6.06 6.26 1.56
C ILE A 169 6.91 6.42 2.83
N TYR A 170 7.57 5.37 3.31
CA TYR A 170 8.54 5.48 4.39
C TYR A 170 9.76 6.30 3.99
N ALA A 171 10.27 6.16 2.77
CA ALA A 171 11.31 7.05 2.24
C ALA A 171 10.86 8.52 2.23
N LEU A 172 9.61 8.81 1.80
CA LEU A 172 9.05 10.15 1.86
C LEU A 172 8.98 10.69 3.29
N HIS A 173 8.57 9.88 4.26
CA HIS A 173 8.60 10.26 5.68
C HIS A 173 10.02 10.63 6.14
N LEU A 174 11.02 9.84 5.76
CA LEU A 174 12.41 10.11 6.14
C LEU A 174 12.90 11.45 5.57
N VAL A 175 12.51 11.82 4.35
CA VAL A 175 12.82 13.14 3.76
C VAL A 175 12.00 14.26 4.40
N PHE A 176 10.68 14.09 4.48
CA PHE A 176 9.75 15.16 4.85
C PHE A 176 9.74 15.44 6.34
N ASN A 177 9.80 14.41 7.16
CA ASN A 177 9.57 14.54 8.59
C ASN A 177 10.88 14.44 9.38
N LYS A 178 11.79 13.54 8.98
CA LYS A 178 13.06 13.29 9.68
C LYS A 178 14.29 13.97 9.08
N LYS A 179 14.18 14.53 7.87
CA LYS A 179 15.31 15.10 7.09
C LYS A 179 16.51 14.14 6.95
N SER A 180 16.25 12.83 6.93
CA SER A 180 17.26 11.76 6.90
C SER A 180 17.42 11.20 5.49
N TRP A 181 18.29 11.84 4.70
CA TRP A 181 18.41 11.59 3.25
C TRP A 181 19.01 10.24 2.88
N LEU A 182 20.04 9.77 3.59
CA LEU A 182 20.71 8.51 3.25
C LEU A 182 19.80 7.29 3.50
N PRO A 183 19.13 7.15 4.66
CA PRO A 183 18.10 6.13 4.83
C PRO A 183 16.96 6.26 3.82
N ALA A 184 16.51 7.49 3.52
CA ALA A 184 15.46 7.70 2.53
C ALA A 184 15.85 7.19 1.14
N LEU A 185 17.09 7.44 0.71
CA LEU A 185 17.61 6.94 -0.56
C LEU A 185 17.65 5.42 -0.58
N PHE A 186 18.07 4.78 0.51
CA PHE A 186 18.04 3.32 0.63
C PHE A 186 16.61 2.78 0.42
N PHE A 187 15.62 3.30 1.15
CA PHE A 187 14.23 2.84 1.02
C PHE A 187 13.63 3.14 -0.36
N ALA A 188 13.98 4.27 -0.97
CA ALA A 188 13.56 4.62 -2.32
C ALA A 188 14.15 3.65 -3.36
N LEU A 189 15.44 3.36 -3.29
CA LEU A 189 16.09 2.39 -4.17
C LEU A 189 15.53 0.99 -3.94
N PHE A 190 15.32 0.59 -2.68
CA PHE A 190 14.73 -0.68 -2.33
C PHE A 190 13.32 -0.87 -2.92
N ALA A 191 12.48 0.18 -2.91
CA ALA A 191 11.18 0.16 -3.57
C ALA A 191 11.29 -0.14 -5.08
N THR A 192 12.33 0.38 -5.77
CA THR A 192 12.57 0.06 -7.19
C THR A 192 12.99 -1.39 -7.41
N GLN A 193 13.73 -1.98 -6.45
CA GLN A 193 14.13 -3.40 -6.52
C GLN A 193 12.97 -4.36 -6.23
N ILE A 194 11.98 -3.94 -5.45
CA ILE A 194 10.76 -4.71 -5.20
C ILE A 194 9.83 -4.64 -6.42
N HIS A 195 9.63 -3.45 -6.98
CA HIS A 195 8.73 -3.27 -8.13
C HIS A 195 9.22 -2.16 -9.08
N VAL A 196 9.50 -2.55 -10.33
CA VAL A 196 10.13 -1.71 -11.37
C VAL A 196 9.40 -0.40 -11.67
N SER A 197 8.07 -0.32 -11.47
CA SER A 197 7.33 0.93 -11.74
C SER A 197 7.85 2.10 -10.91
N PHE A 198 8.40 1.84 -9.72
CA PHE A 198 8.97 2.88 -8.87
C PHE A 198 10.28 3.45 -9.43
N ALA A 199 10.98 2.74 -10.32
CA ALA A 199 12.11 3.30 -11.05
C ALA A 199 11.69 4.46 -11.97
N PHE A 200 10.43 4.47 -12.43
CA PHE A 200 9.86 5.58 -13.19
C PHE A 200 9.16 6.59 -12.28
N PHE A 201 8.32 6.12 -11.35
CA PHE A 201 7.50 7.00 -10.52
C PHE A 201 8.34 7.86 -9.56
N ILE A 202 9.42 7.33 -8.98
CA ILE A 202 10.22 8.09 -8.02
C ILE A 202 10.87 9.31 -8.68
N PRO A 203 11.67 9.18 -9.77
CA PRO A 203 12.26 10.35 -10.43
C PRO A 203 11.23 11.35 -10.93
N ILE A 204 10.13 10.87 -11.54
CA ILE A 204 9.05 11.73 -12.02
C ILE A 204 8.40 12.49 -10.86
N SER A 205 8.06 11.79 -9.76
CA SER A 205 7.44 12.43 -8.59
C SER A 205 8.35 13.46 -7.94
N VAL A 206 9.67 13.22 -7.88
CA VAL A 206 10.65 14.18 -7.35
C VAL A 206 10.74 15.39 -8.25
N LEU A 207 10.89 15.20 -9.57
CA LEU A 207 10.93 16.29 -10.55
C LEU A 207 9.65 17.16 -10.46
N LEU A 208 8.48 16.51 -10.47
CA LEU A 208 7.20 17.18 -10.34
C LEU A 208 7.05 17.88 -8.98
N TYR A 209 7.57 17.33 -7.89
CA TYR A 209 7.54 17.97 -6.58
C TYR A 209 8.27 19.33 -6.56
N TRP A 210 9.35 19.47 -7.34
CA TRP A 210 10.06 20.74 -7.49
C TRP A 210 9.34 21.70 -8.45
N LEU A 211 8.79 21.19 -9.56
CA LEU A 211 8.12 22.00 -10.58
C LEU A 211 6.72 22.48 -10.14
N CYS A 212 5.96 21.63 -9.46
CA CYS A 212 4.62 21.90 -8.91
C CYS A 212 4.71 22.69 -7.61
N SER A 213 5.33 23.88 -7.67
CA SER A 213 5.52 24.73 -6.50
C SER A 213 4.26 25.51 -6.12
N THR A 214 3.39 25.84 -7.09
CA THR A 214 2.13 26.58 -6.87
C THR A 214 0.93 25.89 -7.50
N LYS A 215 -0.30 26.18 -7.03
CA LYS A 215 -1.57 25.74 -7.64
C LYS A 215 -1.60 25.98 -9.15
N ARG A 216 -1.33 27.22 -9.56
CA ARG A 216 -1.33 27.64 -10.97
C ARG A 216 -0.27 26.90 -11.78
N LYS A 217 0.97 26.81 -11.29
CA LYS A 217 2.04 26.05 -11.97
C LYS A 217 1.69 24.58 -12.12
N THR A 218 1.07 24.00 -11.09
CA THR A 218 0.65 22.59 -11.08
C THR A 218 -0.41 22.33 -12.15
N ILE A 219 -1.47 23.14 -12.21
CA ILE A 219 -2.53 23.01 -13.23
C ILE A 219 -1.95 23.19 -14.65
N VAL A 220 -1.15 24.23 -14.86
CA VAL A 220 -0.54 24.51 -16.18
C VAL A 220 0.40 23.39 -16.60
N PHE A 221 1.26 22.93 -15.68
CA PHE A 221 2.23 21.88 -15.98
C PHE A 221 1.55 20.55 -16.30
N PHE A 222 0.55 20.15 -15.52
CA PHE A 222 -0.19 18.92 -15.80
C PHE A 222 -1.04 19.01 -17.07
N GLY A 223 -1.65 20.16 -17.36
CA GLY A 223 -2.34 20.38 -18.63
C GLY A 223 -1.41 20.24 -19.83
N LEU A 224 -0.21 20.80 -19.74
CA LEU A 224 0.82 20.68 -20.78
C LEU A 224 1.36 19.25 -20.89
N LEU A 225 1.62 18.58 -19.77
CA LEU A 225 2.07 17.19 -19.73
C LEU A 225 1.05 16.25 -20.38
N SER A 226 -0.25 16.45 -20.09
CA SER A 226 -1.32 15.61 -20.62
C SER A 226 -1.53 15.77 -22.13
N VAL A 227 -1.35 16.98 -22.67
CA VAL A 227 -1.59 17.26 -24.09
C VAL A 227 -0.37 16.93 -24.95
N VAL A 228 0.84 17.16 -24.45
CA VAL A 228 2.08 17.06 -25.26
C VAL A 228 2.90 15.84 -24.89
N LEU A 229 3.19 15.64 -23.61
CA LEU A 229 4.18 14.66 -23.18
C LEU A 229 3.66 13.23 -23.25
N ILE A 230 2.40 12.99 -22.85
CA ILE A 230 1.83 11.63 -22.84
C ILE A 230 1.71 11.04 -24.24
N PRO A 231 1.18 11.75 -25.26
CA PRO A 231 1.13 11.19 -26.61
C PRO A 231 2.53 10.84 -27.15
N ILE A 232 3.54 11.67 -26.86
CA ILE A 232 4.93 11.44 -27.27
C ILE A 232 5.52 10.23 -26.54
N ILE A 233 5.42 10.19 -25.21
CA ILE A 233 5.93 9.05 -24.42
C ILE A 233 5.21 7.77 -24.84
N SER A 234 3.90 7.83 -25.09
CA SER A 234 3.12 6.68 -25.53
C SER A 234 3.59 6.17 -26.88
N HIS A 235 3.80 7.07 -27.85
CA HIS A 235 4.29 6.74 -29.18
C HIS A 235 5.69 6.10 -29.15
N PHE A 236 6.58 6.56 -28.27
CA PHE A 236 7.97 6.08 -28.18
C PHE A 236 8.23 5.06 -27.07
N SER A 237 7.20 4.65 -26.33
CA SER A 237 7.34 3.79 -25.15
C SER A 237 7.97 2.42 -25.46
N TYR A 238 7.85 1.91 -26.69
CA TYR A 238 8.52 0.71 -27.18
C TYR A 238 10.06 0.79 -27.09
N LEU A 239 10.65 1.98 -27.22
CA LEU A 239 12.09 2.22 -27.11
C LEU A 239 12.61 2.04 -25.68
N LEU A 240 11.74 2.22 -24.69
CA LEU A 240 12.07 2.04 -23.26
C LEU A 240 11.97 0.57 -22.82
N GLY A 241 11.66 -0.32 -23.76
CA GLY A 241 11.53 -1.76 -23.55
C GLY A 241 10.10 -2.21 -23.26
N ARG A 242 9.86 -3.53 -23.40
CA ARG A 242 8.52 -4.15 -23.39
C ARG A 242 7.66 -3.80 -22.16
N ARG A 243 8.28 -3.64 -20.99
CA ARG A 243 7.56 -3.27 -19.75
C ARG A 243 7.15 -1.80 -19.73
N ALA A 244 7.97 -0.90 -20.26
CA ALA A 244 7.63 0.52 -20.35
C ALA A 244 6.56 0.75 -21.42
N ASP A 245 6.58 -0.01 -22.51
CA ASP A 245 5.52 -0.03 -23.53
C ASP A 245 4.17 -0.46 -22.96
N TRP A 246 4.12 -1.49 -22.09
CA TRP A 246 2.90 -1.86 -21.37
C TRP A 246 2.36 -0.78 -20.42
N TYR A 247 3.23 0.15 -20.02
CA TYR A 247 2.94 1.15 -19.00
C TYR A 247 2.57 2.50 -19.58
N PHE A 248 3.24 2.91 -20.64
CA PHE A 248 3.06 4.22 -21.24
C PHE A 248 2.50 4.15 -22.67
N GLY A 249 2.61 3.02 -23.35
CA GLY A 249 2.14 2.80 -24.72
C GLY A 249 0.69 2.36 -24.85
N GLY A 250 0.29 2.08 -26.09
CA GLY A 250 -0.98 1.43 -26.44
C GLY A 250 -0.92 -0.11 -26.39
N GLY A 251 0.19 -0.68 -25.92
CA GLY A 251 0.36 -2.13 -25.80
C GLY A 251 -0.75 -2.71 -24.95
N ASN A 252 -1.41 -3.77 -25.46
CA ASN A 252 -2.53 -4.47 -24.83
C ASN A 252 -2.27 -4.65 -23.33
N SER A 253 -2.81 -3.74 -22.52
CA SER A 253 -2.66 -3.82 -21.08
C SER A 253 -3.24 -5.15 -20.61
N VAL A 254 -2.68 -5.72 -19.54
CA VAL A 254 -3.01 -7.03 -18.97
C VAL A 254 -4.49 -7.16 -18.51
N SER A 255 -5.30 -6.14 -18.74
CA SER A 255 -6.75 -6.20 -18.71
C SER A 255 -7.28 -5.45 -19.93
N ASP A 256 -7.59 -6.17 -21.00
CA ASP A 256 -8.45 -5.64 -22.05
C ASP A 256 -9.81 -5.36 -21.40
N ASN A 257 -10.03 -4.10 -21.01
CA ASN A 257 -11.25 -3.68 -20.31
C ASN A 257 -12.46 -3.70 -21.24
N SER A 258 -12.29 -4.11 -22.50
CA SER A 258 -13.35 -4.46 -23.43
C SER A 258 -14.35 -5.48 -22.83
N ALA A 259 -13.91 -6.30 -21.88
CA ALA A 259 -14.73 -7.30 -21.19
C ALA A 259 -15.24 -6.89 -19.79
N ILE A 260 -15.05 -5.63 -19.36
CA ILE A 260 -15.56 -5.20 -18.04
C ILE A 260 -17.09 -5.05 -18.10
N THR A 261 -17.79 -5.65 -17.14
CA THR A 261 -19.23 -5.44 -17.01
C THR A 261 -19.52 -4.02 -16.51
N ILE A 262 -20.71 -3.48 -16.78
CA ILE A 262 -21.15 -2.17 -16.25
C ILE A 262 -21.01 -2.14 -14.72
N TYR A 263 -21.40 -3.23 -14.04
CA TYR A 263 -21.22 -3.36 -12.59
C TYR A 263 -19.74 -3.32 -12.18
N GLY A 264 -18.87 -4.03 -12.90
CA GLY A 264 -17.43 -4.00 -12.67
C GLY A 264 -16.84 -2.60 -12.87
N PHE A 265 -17.31 -1.86 -13.89
CA PHE A 265 -16.90 -0.49 -14.14
C PHE A 265 -17.35 0.45 -13.02
N ILE A 266 -18.62 0.38 -12.60
CA ILE A 266 -19.16 1.20 -11.50
C ILE A 266 -18.38 0.95 -10.21
N LEU A 267 -18.09 -0.32 -9.87
CA LEU A 267 -17.32 -0.64 -8.67
C LEU A 267 -15.87 -0.16 -8.78
N THR A 268 -15.26 -0.30 -9.96
CA THR A 268 -13.89 0.15 -10.23
C THR A 268 -13.78 1.67 -10.07
N ILE A 269 -14.67 2.44 -10.69
CA ILE A 269 -14.66 3.90 -10.57
C ILE A 269 -15.14 4.37 -9.19
N GLY A 270 -16.15 3.72 -8.63
CA GLY A 270 -16.75 4.06 -7.32
C GLY A 270 -15.73 4.10 -6.19
N VAL A 271 -14.86 3.10 -6.11
CA VAL A 271 -13.77 3.07 -5.10
C VAL A 271 -12.87 4.31 -5.18
N ARG A 272 -12.62 4.82 -6.39
CA ARG A 272 -11.78 6.00 -6.63
C ARG A 272 -12.52 7.31 -6.35
N LEU A 273 -13.84 7.36 -6.54
CA LEU A 273 -14.66 8.51 -6.17
C LEU A 273 -14.63 8.76 -4.65
N PHE A 274 -14.44 7.73 -3.83
CA PHE A 274 -14.27 7.90 -2.39
C PHE A 274 -12.92 8.54 -1.98
N LEU A 275 -12.00 8.77 -2.93
CA LEU A 275 -10.80 9.59 -2.73
C LEU A 275 -11.04 11.10 -2.95
N LEU A 276 -12.24 11.50 -3.42
CA LEU A 276 -12.60 12.91 -3.64
C LEU A 276 -12.42 13.81 -2.41
N PRO A 277 -12.70 13.39 -1.16
CA PRO A 277 -12.40 14.22 0.00
C PRO A 277 -10.91 14.57 0.12
N LEU A 278 -9.99 13.64 -0.21
CA LEU A 278 -8.56 13.93 -0.21
C LEU A 278 -8.20 14.98 -1.28
N LEU A 279 -8.85 14.91 -2.44
CA LEU A 279 -8.73 15.93 -3.50
C LEU A 279 -9.19 17.32 -3.01
N VAL A 280 -10.29 17.38 -2.26
CA VAL A 280 -10.79 18.63 -1.66
C VAL A 280 -9.78 19.20 -0.66
N LEU A 281 -9.16 18.37 0.18
CA LEU A 281 -8.10 18.82 1.10
C LEU A 281 -6.92 19.40 0.33
N VAL A 282 -6.42 18.70 -0.69
CA VAL A 282 -5.32 19.20 -1.51
C VAL A 282 -5.70 20.52 -2.19
N TYR A 283 -6.90 20.61 -2.76
CA TYR A 283 -7.37 21.84 -3.39
C TYR A 283 -7.46 23.01 -2.39
N GLN A 284 -7.93 22.79 -1.16
CA GLN A 284 -8.04 23.85 -0.16
C GLN A 284 -6.67 24.28 0.36
N TYR A 285 -5.82 23.33 0.75
CA TYR A 285 -4.61 23.59 1.53
C TYR A 285 -3.31 23.64 0.72
N PHE A 286 -3.33 23.31 -0.58
CA PHE A 286 -2.18 23.52 -1.44
C PHE A 286 -2.07 25.01 -1.81
N ASN A 287 -1.08 25.74 -1.32
CA ASN A 287 -0.93 27.21 -1.50
C ASN A 287 -2.12 28.05 -1.01
N PRO A 288 -2.35 28.17 0.30
CA PRO A 288 -3.18 29.25 0.83
C PRO A 288 -2.33 30.52 0.86
N THR A 289 -2.71 31.53 0.07
CA THR A 289 -2.03 32.83 -0.06
C THR A 289 -2.07 33.69 1.21
N ARG A 290 -2.55 33.18 2.34
CA ARG A 290 -2.55 33.89 3.62
C ARG A 290 -2.19 32.91 4.73
N VAL A 291 -1.13 33.27 5.46
CA VAL A 291 -0.67 32.65 6.72
C VAL A 291 0.11 31.34 6.57
N ALA A 292 1.42 31.47 6.35
CA ALA A 292 2.52 30.63 6.88
C ALA A 292 3.63 30.45 5.85
N GLN A 293 4.52 31.44 5.80
CA GLN A 293 5.71 31.48 4.95
C GLN A 293 6.83 30.54 5.47
N TYR A 294 6.55 29.61 6.40
CA TYR A 294 7.61 28.89 7.13
C TYR A 294 7.48 27.36 7.32
N HIS A 295 6.37 26.71 6.98
CA HIS A 295 6.30 25.24 7.00
C HIS A 295 5.75 24.72 5.67
N SER A 296 6.63 24.12 4.86
CA SER A 296 6.29 23.56 3.57
C SER A 296 5.25 22.44 3.76
N CYS A 297 4.07 22.56 3.17
CA CYS A 297 3.08 21.47 3.07
C CYS A 297 3.62 20.37 2.14
N ARG A 298 4.56 19.54 2.64
CA ARG A 298 5.31 18.55 1.84
C ARG A 298 4.39 17.41 1.44
N TRP A 299 3.62 16.88 2.39
CA TRP A 299 2.64 15.82 2.12
C TRP A 299 1.53 16.33 1.21
N THR A 300 1.06 17.55 1.43
CA THR A 300 0.04 18.19 0.58
C THR A 300 0.53 18.40 -0.85
N ARG A 301 1.76 18.89 -1.03
CA ARG A 301 2.37 19.04 -2.36
C ARG A 301 2.59 17.69 -3.03
N MET A 302 3.09 16.69 -2.29
CA MET A 302 3.29 15.36 -2.84
C MET A 302 1.95 14.73 -3.25
N ALA A 303 0.90 14.87 -2.46
CA ALA A 303 -0.45 14.44 -2.85
C ALA A 303 -0.91 15.13 -4.15
N ALA A 304 -0.67 16.44 -4.31
CA ALA A 304 -0.98 17.16 -5.55
C ALA A 304 -0.22 16.58 -6.77
N VAL A 305 1.05 16.20 -6.59
CA VAL A 305 1.85 15.54 -7.64
C VAL A 305 1.23 14.20 -8.03
N TRP A 306 0.89 13.35 -7.06
CA TRP A 306 0.27 12.04 -7.32
C TRP A 306 -1.12 12.15 -7.94
N ILE A 307 -1.91 13.15 -7.55
CA ILE A 307 -3.19 13.48 -8.18
C ILE A 307 -2.98 13.85 -9.65
N GLY A 308 -2.05 14.77 -9.94
CA GLY A 308 -1.82 15.19 -11.32
C GLY A 308 -1.29 14.05 -12.20
N MET A 309 -0.41 13.20 -11.66
CA MET A 309 -0.01 11.96 -12.35
C MET A 309 -1.21 11.04 -12.57
N ALA A 310 -2.11 10.87 -11.60
CA ALA A 310 -3.31 10.03 -11.78
C ALA A 310 -4.23 10.56 -12.88
N VAL A 311 -4.44 11.88 -12.96
CA VAL A 311 -5.23 12.54 -14.01
C VAL A 311 -4.60 12.35 -15.39
N MET A 312 -3.28 12.46 -15.48
CA MET A 312 -2.55 12.20 -16.73
C MET A 312 -2.82 10.79 -17.27
N PHE A 313 -2.86 9.79 -16.40
CA PHE A 313 -3.08 8.39 -16.78
C PHE A 313 -4.55 7.96 -16.69
N ILE A 314 -5.50 8.88 -16.74
CA ILE A 314 -6.93 8.55 -16.59
C ILE A 314 -7.44 7.57 -17.65
N SER A 315 -6.83 7.57 -18.85
CA SER A 315 -7.14 6.63 -19.93
C SER A 315 -6.50 5.25 -19.74
N ASN A 316 -5.46 5.13 -18.91
CA ASN A 316 -4.79 3.87 -18.62
C ASN A 316 -5.21 3.36 -17.23
N MET A 317 -6.20 2.48 -17.19
CA MET A 317 -6.78 1.98 -15.94
C MET A 317 -5.77 1.25 -15.03
N THR A 318 -4.77 0.57 -15.61
CA THR A 318 -3.71 -0.10 -14.82
C THR A 318 -2.87 0.94 -14.08
N MET A 319 -2.50 2.02 -14.75
CA MET A 319 -1.77 3.13 -14.12
C MET A 319 -2.63 3.90 -13.15
N LEU A 320 -3.86 4.23 -13.53
CA LEU A 320 -4.80 4.91 -12.65
C LEU A 320 -4.95 4.13 -11.32
N TYR A 321 -5.15 2.80 -11.39
CA TYR A 321 -5.24 1.94 -10.20
C TYR A 321 -4.02 2.08 -9.28
N ARG A 322 -2.82 1.99 -9.87
CA ARG A 322 -1.54 2.05 -9.15
C ARG A 322 -1.30 3.43 -8.50
N LEU A 323 -1.57 4.50 -9.24
CA LEU A 323 -1.39 5.87 -8.77
C LEU A 323 -2.41 6.21 -7.67
N THR A 324 -3.66 5.74 -7.80
CA THR A 324 -4.69 5.94 -6.77
C THR A 324 -4.39 5.17 -5.48
N PHE A 325 -3.70 4.02 -5.55
CA PHE A 325 -3.25 3.30 -4.35
C PHE A 325 -2.15 4.09 -3.59
N VAL A 326 -1.20 4.69 -4.30
CA VAL A 326 -0.22 5.58 -3.63
C VAL A 326 -0.95 6.77 -2.97
N LEU A 327 -1.90 7.37 -3.68
CA LEU A 327 -2.70 8.48 -3.16
C LEU A 327 -3.53 8.09 -1.93
N SER A 328 -4.21 6.94 -1.94
CA SER A 328 -5.01 6.47 -0.79
C SER A 328 -4.14 6.27 0.44
N THR A 329 -2.93 5.74 0.25
CA THR A 329 -1.98 5.47 1.34
C THR A 329 -1.35 6.76 1.89
N ILE A 330 -1.06 7.75 1.03
CA ILE A 330 -0.55 9.07 1.46
C ILE A 330 -1.64 9.93 2.13
N GLY A 331 -2.91 9.68 1.82
CA GLY A 331 -4.05 10.53 2.22
C GLY A 331 -4.14 10.82 3.71
N ILE A 332 -3.78 9.86 4.57
CA ILE A 332 -3.79 10.09 6.02
C ILE A 332 -2.67 11.03 6.47
N PHE A 333 -1.49 10.94 5.87
CA PHE A 333 -0.34 11.79 6.25
C PHE A 333 -0.53 13.23 5.76
N LEU A 334 -1.18 13.41 4.60
CA LEU A 334 -1.73 14.69 4.17
C LEU A 334 -2.66 15.28 5.24
N LEU A 335 -3.63 14.50 5.71
CA LEU A 335 -4.59 14.98 6.70
C LEU A 335 -3.89 15.38 8.01
N LEU A 336 -2.98 14.55 8.51
CA LEU A 336 -2.23 14.84 9.73
C LEU A 336 -1.36 16.10 9.59
N GLU A 337 -0.69 16.30 8.44
CA GLU A 337 0.07 17.54 8.17
C GLU A 337 -0.84 18.78 8.19
N ILE A 338 -2.03 18.70 7.59
CA ILE A 338 -2.99 19.82 7.60
C ILE A 338 -3.47 20.10 9.03
N GLU A 339 -3.79 19.06 9.78
CA GLU A 339 -4.30 19.17 11.15
C GLU A 339 -3.28 19.75 12.15
N GLN A 340 -1.98 19.70 11.85
CA GLN A 340 -0.93 20.37 12.63
C GLN A 340 -1.00 21.90 12.52
N HIS A 341 -1.50 22.42 11.39
CA HIS A 341 -1.45 23.86 11.09
C HIS A 341 -2.82 24.50 10.91
N SER A 342 -3.88 23.70 10.80
CA SER A 342 -5.22 24.17 10.47
C SER A 342 -6.29 23.29 11.07
N TYR A 343 -7.39 23.90 11.50
CA TYR A 343 -8.53 23.16 12.01
C TYR A 343 -9.35 22.52 10.88
N VAL A 344 -9.41 21.20 10.86
CA VAL A 344 -10.30 20.43 9.99
C VAL A 344 -11.60 20.12 10.73
N ARG A 345 -12.74 20.51 10.15
CA ARG A 345 -14.06 20.30 10.77
C ARG A 345 -14.32 18.81 11.04
N LYS A 346 -14.83 18.48 12.23
CA LYS A 346 -15.22 17.10 12.59
C LYS A 346 -16.12 16.43 11.54
N ARG A 347 -17.10 17.15 10.98
CA ARG A 347 -17.97 16.66 9.90
C ARG A 347 -17.18 16.16 8.69
N PHE A 348 -16.09 16.83 8.33
CA PHE A 348 -15.25 16.42 7.21
C PHE A 348 -14.50 15.12 7.50
N ILE A 349 -13.96 14.97 8.71
CA ILE A 349 -13.32 13.72 9.16
C ILE A 349 -14.33 12.56 9.13
N THR A 350 -15.57 12.80 9.56
CA THR A 350 -16.65 11.81 9.48
C THR A 350 -16.96 11.41 8.04
N ILE A 351 -17.01 12.36 7.10
CA ILE A 351 -17.19 12.07 5.67
C ILE A 351 -16.03 11.20 5.16
N LEU A 352 -14.79 11.55 5.50
CA LEU A 352 -13.61 10.80 5.08
C LEU A 352 -13.63 9.36 5.64
N LEU A 353 -14.06 9.18 6.89
CA LEU A 353 -14.27 7.86 7.49
C LEU A 353 -15.32 7.05 6.71
N TRP A 354 -16.48 7.64 6.40
CA TRP A 354 -17.52 6.98 5.60
C TRP A 354 -17.02 6.61 4.21
N CYS A 355 -16.25 7.48 3.56
CA CYS A 355 -15.60 7.17 2.29
C CYS A 355 -14.67 5.95 2.41
N GLY A 356 -13.85 5.87 3.47
CA GLY A 356 -13.01 4.69 3.73
C GLY A 356 -13.82 3.40 3.94
N ILE A 357 -14.94 3.47 4.69
CA ILE A 357 -15.85 2.33 4.87
C ILE A 357 -16.42 1.88 3.52
N MET A 358 -16.90 2.82 2.70
CA MET A 358 -17.46 2.50 1.39
C MET A 358 -16.41 1.93 0.43
N THR A 359 -15.18 2.47 0.43
CA THR A 359 -14.04 1.89 -0.29
C THR A 359 -13.82 0.43 0.10
N THR A 360 -13.78 0.14 1.40
CA THR A 360 -13.58 -1.23 1.90
C THR A 360 -14.74 -2.15 1.50
N LEU A 361 -16.00 -1.70 1.60
CA LEU A 361 -17.17 -2.49 1.21
C LEU A 361 -17.19 -2.80 -0.29
N CYS A 362 -16.93 -1.80 -1.15
CA CYS A 362 -16.83 -2.01 -2.59
C CYS A 362 -15.69 -2.96 -2.95
N ASN A 363 -14.54 -2.84 -2.27
CA ASN A 363 -13.42 -3.75 -2.45
C ASN A 363 -13.75 -5.17 -1.98
N THR A 364 -14.52 -5.37 -0.92
CA THR A 364 -15.02 -6.68 -0.50
C THR A 364 -15.84 -7.35 -1.62
N VAL A 365 -16.65 -6.58 -2.35
CA VAL A 365 -17.41 -7.09 -3.50
C VAL A 365 -16.49 -7.42 -4.69
N ASN A 366 -15.52 -6.55 -4.98
CA ASN A 366 -14.54 -6.75 -6.05
C ASN A 366 -13.70 -8.01 -5.81
N TYR A 367 -13.27 -8.23 -4.57
CA TYR A 367 -12.40 -9.33 -4.18
C TYR A 367 -13.15 -10.51 -3.53
N ARG A 368 -14.49 -10.58 -3.67
CA ARG A 368 -15.31 -11.62 -3.03
C ARG A 368 -14.81 -13.05 -3.30
N SER A 369 -14.32 -13.31 -4.52
CA SER A 369 -13.78 -14.63 -4.88
C SER A 369 -12.54 -14.97 -4.05
N ILE A 370 -11.64 -14.01 -3.85
CA ILE A 370 -10.46 -14.19 -2.99
C ILE A 370 -10.92 -14.40 -1.55
N ILE A 371 -11.84 -13.57 -1.04
CA ILE A 371 -12.28 -13.62 0.36
C ILE A 371 -12.98 -14.94 0.68
N LEU A 372 -13.93 -15.39 -0.14
CA LEU A 372 -14.72 -16.60 0.10
C LEU A 372 -13.91 -17.89 -0.04
N ASN A 373 -12.87 -17.91 -0.89
CA ASN A 373 -12.02 -19.08 -1.10
C ASN A 373 -10.76 -19.09 -0.22
N SER A 374 -10.53 -18.02 0.55
CA SER A 374 -9.42 -17.96 1.51
C SER A 374 -9.77 -18.73 2.78
N ARG A 375 -8.74 -19.25 3.44
CA ARG A 375 -8.82 -19.99 4.70
C ARG A 375 -8.91 -19.06 5.93
N TYR A 376 -9.60 -17.93 5.82
CA TYR A 376 -9.63 -16.91 6.87
C TYR A 376 -10.24 -17.41 8.19
N GLN A 377 -11.08 -18.43 8.17
CA GLN A 377 -11.62 -19.06 9.38
C GLN A 377 -10.51 -19.58 10.32
N TYR A 378 -9.34 -19.93 9.80
CA TYR A 378 -8.21 -20.41 10.60
C TYR A 378 -7.55 -19.30 11.43
N ILE A 379 -7.89 -18.02 11.22
CA ILE A 379 -7.38 -16.92 12.06
C ILE A 379 -7.80 -17.04 13.54
N ALA A 380 -8.81 -17.87 13.82
CA ALA A 380 -9.24 -18.21 15.17
C ALA A 380 -8.40 -19.31 15.83
N MET A 381 -7.55 -20.03 15.08
CA MET A 381 -6.74 -21.14 15.58
C MET A 381 -5.43 -20.66 16.22
N PRO A 382 -4.75 -21.50 17.02
CA PRO A 382 -3.41 -21.21 17.52
C PRO A 382 -2.40 -20.96 16.40
N VAL A 383 -1.47 -20.03 16.62
CA VAL A 383 -0.44 -19.65 15.65
C VAL A 383 0.34 -20.84 15.09
N PRO A 384 0.78 -21.83 15.89
CA PRO A 384 1.46 -23.01 15.35
C PRO A 384 0.62 -23.80 14.35
N VAL A 385 -0.70 -23.87 14.53
CA VAL A 385 -1.63 -24.54 13.62
C VAL A 385 -1.78 -23.74 12.32
N ILE A 386 -1.90 -22.40 12.42
CA ILE A 386 -1.98 -21.53 11.25
C ILE A 386 -0.72 -21.66 10.37
N LEU A 387 0.47 -21.67 10.99
CA LEU A 387 1.74 -21.75 10.27
C LEU A 387 2.01 -23.11 9.61
N GLN A 388 1.30 -24.16 10.02
CA GLN A 388 1.33 -25.46 9.34
C GLN A 388 0.41 -25.49 8.12
N ASP A 389 -0.70 -24.74 8.17
CA ASP A 389 -1.66 -24.64 7.06
C ASP A 389 -1.10 -23.78 5.92
N HIS A 390 -0.73 -24.41 4.80
CA HIS A 390 -0.27 -23.70 3.63
C HIS A 390 -0.88 -24.28 2.35
N TYR A 391 -0.94 -23.44 1.31
CA TYR A 391 -1.32 -23.85 -0.04
C TYR A 391 -0.08 -24.42 -0.73
N ASP A 392 0.03 -25.74 -0.76
CA ASP A 392 1.11 -26.43 -1.45
C ASP A 392 0.95 -26.33 -3.00
N LYS A 393 2.00 -26.74 -3.72
CA LYS A 393 2.01 -26.69 -5.19
C LYS A 393 0.88 -27.49 -5.82
N GLN A 394 0.60 -28.68 -5.28
CA GLN A 394 -0.38 -29.60 -5.85
C GLN A 394 -1.78 -29.02 -5.70
N TRP A 395 -2.13 -28.54 -4.50
CA TRP A 395 -3.40 -27.89 -4.24
C TRP A 395 -3.62 -26.69 -5.17
N ILE A 396 -2.61 -25.83 -5.35
CA ILE A 396 -2.70 -24.67 -6.24
C ILE A 396 -2.98 -25.10 -7.69
N LEU A 397 -2.28 -26.11 -8.18
CA LEU A 397 -2.46 -26.61 -9.55
C LEU A 397 -3.82 -27.29 -9.75
N GLU A 398 -4.38 -27.93 -8.72
CA GLU A 398 -5.66 -28.62 -8.78
C GLU A 398 -6.86 -27.66 -8.65
N HIS A 399 -6.73 -26.57 -7.90
CA HIS A 399 -7.87 -25.73 -7.51
C HIS A 399 -7.86 -24.32 -8.12
N VAL A 400 -6.73 -23.84 -8.65
CA VAL A 400 -6.61 -22.48 -9.18
C VAL A 400 -6.31 -22.48 -10.68
N ASN A 401 -7.01 -21.61 -11.43
CA ASN A 401 -6.75 -21.29 -12.83
C ASN A 401 -6.46 -19.79 -12.98
N GLY A 402 -5.24 -19.38 -12.61
CA GLY A 402 -4.79 -17.99 -12.71
C GLY A 402 -5.61 -17.02 -11.85
N ASN A 403 -6.62 -16.40 -12.47
CA ASN A 403 -7.48 -15.39 -11.84
C ASN A 403 -8.74 -15.97 -11.17
N LYS A 404 -9.04 -17.26 -11.34
CA LYS A 404 -10.27 -17.90 -10.86
C LYS A 404 -9.98 -19.24 -10.19
N MET A 405 -10.91 -19.71 -9.36
CA MET A 405 -10.93 -21.11 -8.93
C MET A 405 -11.35 -22.01 -10.09
N LYS A 406 -10.83 -23.24 -10.12
CA LYS A 406 -11.33 -24.31 -10.99
C LYS A 406 -12.70 -24.76 -10.47
N GLN A 407 -13.60 -25.05 -11.41
CA GLN A 407 -14.93 -25.57 -11.12
C GLN A 407 -14.90 -27.07 -10.95
#